data_AF-A0A7V8DZG7-F1
#
_entry.id   AF-A0A7V8DZG7-F1
#
_cell.length_a   1.000
_cell.length_b   1.000
_cell.length_c   1.000
_cell.angle_alpha   90.00
_cell.angle_beta   90.00
_cell.angle_gamma   90.00
#
_symmetry.space_group_name_H-M   'P 1'
#
loop_
_entity.id
_entity.type
_entity.pdbx_description
1 polymer ?
#
loop_
_entity_poly.entity_id
_entity_poly.type
_entity_poly.pdbx_seq_one_letter_code
_entity_poly.pdbx_strand_id
1 'polypeptide(L)' 'MTIARRLLVLCFAASAAMADSSKPPPGAPWTMDFGAALEAASKSGKPIFLYFTKTY' A
#
# COMPACT_ATOMS: atom_id res chain seq x y z
N MET A 1 -11.49 -33.71 14.38
CA MET A 1 -11.29 -32.25 14.62
C MET A 1 -10.29 -31.63 13.63
N THR A 2 -10.40 -31.89 12.32
CA THR A 2 -9.31 -31.56 11.38
C THR A 2 -9.75 -30.76 10.15
N ILE A 3 -11.03 -30.78 9.77
CA ILE A 3 -11.54 -30.05 8.59
C ILE A 3 -11.91 -28.61 8.94
N ALA A 4 -12.65 -28.40 10.04
CA ALA A 4 -13.11 -27.07 10.47
C ALA A 4 -11.94 -26.10 10.72
N ARG A 5 -10.84 -26.59 11.33
CA ARG A 5 -9.64 -25.79 11.58
C ARG A 5 -8.92 -25.39 10.29
N ARG A 6 -8.93 -26.25 9.27
CA ARG A 6 -8.31 -25.97 7.95
C ARG A 6 -9.15 -24.97 7.15
N LEU A 7 -10.48 -25.06 7.23
CA LEU A 7 -11.39 -24.10 6.61
C LEU A 7 -11.26 -22.70 7.23
N LEU A 8 -11.14 -22.61 8.55
CA LEU A 8 -11.00 -21.32 9.23
C LEU A 8 -9.74 -20.55 8.75
N VAL A 9 -8.61 -21.24 8.60
CA VAL A 9 -7.34 -20.64 8.13
C VAL A 9 -7.44 -20.15 6.69
N LEU A 10 -8.16 -20.85 5.81
CA LEU A 10 -8.38 -20.43 4.42
C LEU A 10 -9.24 -19.16 4.33
N CYS A 11 -10.27 -19.02 5.18
CA CYS A 11 -11.11 -17.82 5.19
C CYS A 11 -10.34 -16.56 5.63
N PHE A 12 -9.41 -16.68 6.59
CA PHE A 12 -8.60 -15.53 7.02
C PHE A 12 -7.55 -15.10 5.98
N ALA A 13 -7.03 -16.03 5.17
CA ALA A 13 -6.06 -15.70 4.12
C ALA A 13 -6.70 -14.93 2.94
N ALA A 14 -7.99 -15.15 2.66
CA ALA A 14 -8.69 -14.46 1.58
C ALA A 14 -8.96 -12.97 1.87
N SER A 15 -9.04 -12.56 3.14
CA SER A 15 -9.26 -11.16 3.53
C SER A 15 -8.05 -10.25 3.32
N ALA A 16 -6.84 -10.81 3.18
CA ALA A 16 -5.62 -10.03 2.99
C ALA A 16 -5.39 -9.56 1.55
N ALA A 17 -6.12 -10.12 0.58
CA ALA A 17 -5.97 -9.79 -0.85
C ALA A 17 -6.82 -8.60 -1.31
N MET A 18 -7.71 -8.08 -0.46
CA MET A 18 -8.41 -6.82 -0.72
C MET A 18 -7.58 -5.64 -0.21
N ALA A 19 -6.34 -5.52 -0.70
CA ALA A 19 -5.60 -4.28 -0.55
C ALA A 19 -6.32 -3.23 -1.40
N ASP A 20 -6.89 -2.24 -0.72
CA ASP A 20 -7.51 -1.07 -1.32
C ASP A 20 -6.50 -0.40 -2.27
N SER A 21 -6.75 -0.49 -3.58
CA SER A 21 -5.86 0.07 -4.60
C SER A 21 -5.78 1.58 -4.53
N SER A 22 -6.65 2.25 -3.76
CA SER A 22 -6.53 3.69 -3.51
C SER A 22 -5.38 4.06 -2.57
N LYS A 23 -4.77 3.09 -1.88
CA LYS A 23 -3.69 3.32 -0.92
C LYS A 23 -2.35 2.82 -1.44
N PRO A 24 -1.27 3.63 -1.32
CA PRO A 24 0.06 3.18 -1.70
C PRO A 24 0.58 2.10 -0.73
N PRO A 25 1.53 1.23 -1.17
CA PRO A 25 2.09 0.17 -0.33
C PRO A 25 2.70 0.70 0.97
N PRO A 26 2.66 -0.02 2.10
CA PRO A 26 3.23 0.48 3.35
C PRO A 26 4.76 0.60 3.28
N GLY A 27 5.33 1.50 4.10
CA GLY A 27 6.77 1.57 4.38
C GLY A 27 7.54 2.74 3.77
N ALA A 28 6.99 3.42 2.76
CA ALA A 28 7.53 4.68 2.26
C ALA A 28 6.74 5.88 2.82
N PRO A 29 7.36 7.07 2.93
CA PRO A 29 6.68 8.28 3.40
C PRO A 29 5.82 8.89 2.28
N TRP A 30 4.75 8.20 1.90
CA TRP A 30 3.87 8.65 0.82
C TRP A 30 3.19 9.96 1.19
N THR A 31 3.07 10.83 0.19
CA THR A 31 2.27 12.05 0.24
C THR A 31 1.47 12.17 -1.05
N MET A 32 0.26 12.71 -0.94
CA MET A 32 -0.58 13.04 -2.09
C MET A 32 -0.28 14.45 -2.61
N ASP A 33 0.48 15.26 -1.86
CA ASP A 33 0.87 16.62 -2.23
C ASP A 33 2.24 16.59 -2.95
N PHE A 34 2.22 16.94 -4.23
CA PHE A 34 3.42 17.02 -5.05
C PHE A 34 4.38 18.15 -4.63
N GLY A 35 3.87 19.29 -4.15
CA GLY A 35 4.69 20.40 -3.67
C GLY A 35 5.50 20.01 -2.44
N ALA A 36 4.86 19.32 -1.48
CA ALA A 36 5.54 18.77 -0.31
C ALA A 36 6.61 17.72 -0.68
N ALA A 37 6.32 16.86 -1.66
CA ALA A 37 7.28 15.88 -2.17
C ALA A 37 8.49 16.56 -2.84
N LEU A 38 8.25 17.63 -3.61
CA LEU A 38 9.29 18.40 -4.27
C LEU A 38 10.21 19.09 -3.26
N GLU A 39 9.65 19.74 -2.24
CA GLU A 39 10.44 20.40 -1.20
C GLU A 39 11.32 19.38 -0.44
N ALA A 40 10.76 18.21 -0.10
CA ALA A 40 11.50 17.13 0.55
C ALA A 40 12.62 16.57 -0.34
N ALA A 41 12.37 16.41 -1.64
CA ALA A 41 13.37 15.98 -2.62
C ALA A 41 14.50 17.00 -2.75
N SER A 42 14.19 18.30 -2.86
CA SER A 42 15.19 19.37 -2.92
C SER A 42 16.07 19.43 -1.67
N LYS A 43 15.49 19.24 -0.48
CA LYS A 43 16.25 19.24 0.79
C LYS A 43 17.13 17.99 0.95
N SER A 44 16.66 16.84 0.49
CA SER A 44 17.36 15.57 0.70
C SER A 44 18.30 15.17 -0.44
N GLY A 45 18.19 15.82 -1.61
CA GLY A 45 18.89 15.44 -2.83
C GLY A 45 18.42 14.11 -3.43
N LYS A 46 17.31 13.54 -2.92
CA LYS A 46 16.76 12.27 -3.40
C LYS A 46 15.72 12.51 -4.50
N PRO A 47 15.66 11.65 -5.53
CA PRO A 47 14.64 11.75 -6.56
C PRO A 47 13.24 11.46 -6.01
N ILE A 48 12.21 11.99 -6.67
CA ILE A 48 10.82 11.72 -6.37
C ILE A 48 10.40 10.43 -7.08
N PHE A 49 9.70 9.55 -6.36
CA PHE A 49 9.01 8.40 -6.93
C PHE A 49 7.51 8.67 -6.99
N LEU A 50 6.91 8.56 -8.18
CA LEU A 50 5.47 8.74 -8.39
C LEU A 50 4.79 7.39 -8.49
N TYR A 51 3.74 7.19 -7.68
CA TYR A 51 2.94 5.98 -7.67
C TYR A 51 1.53 6.28 -8.15
N PHE A 52 1.13 5.63 -9.23
CA PHE A 52 -0.20 5.76 -9.82
C PHE A 52 -0.96 4.46 -9.62
N THR A 53 -2.23 4.58 -9.26
CA THR A 53 -3.12 3.43 -9.12
C THR A 53 -4.34 3.64 -10.00
N LYS A 54 -5.00 2.53 -10.35
CA LYS A 54 -6.25 2.57 -11.09
C LYS A 54 -7.40 2.47 -10.09
N THR A 55 -8.15 3.56 -9.95
CA THR A 55 -9.47 3.59 -9.33
C THR A 55 -10.50 3.52 -10.45
N TYR A 56 -11.27 2.43 -10.50
CA TYR A 56 -12.41 2.25 -11.40
C TYR A 56 -13.68 2.77 -10.72
#